data_AF-A0A1H3L9K5-F1
#
_entry.id   AF-A0A1H3L9K5-F1
#
_cell.length_a   1.000
_cell.length_b   1.000
_cell.length_c   1.000
_cell.angle_alpha   90.00
_cell.angle_beta   90.00
_cell.angle_gamma   90.00
#
_symmetry.space_group_name_H-M   'P 1'
#
loop_
_entity.id
_entity.type
_entity.pdbx_description
1 polymer ?
#
loop_
_entity_poly.entity_id
_entity_poly.type
_entity_poly.pdbx_seq_one_letter_code
_entity_poly.pdbx_strand_id
1 'polypeptide(L)'
;MSKKHRNNETIKLLRKKILIKIAIVTLALIGIVFLVAFIKHGKQVSSVILSDYYFVVGTIILSGSVLMRIFAWLIHKRFILKPGNFSETDTMNARMLLKFLTKVLLIIGTANIILSLIFTAVYYVA
;
A
#
# COMPACT_ATOMS: atom_id res chain seq x y z
N MET A 1 18.52 34.06 0.47
CA MET A 1 17.58 32.93 0.64
C MET A 1 18.28 31.78 1.36
N SER A 2 17.90 31.51 2.63
CA SER A 2 18.62 30.59 3.54
C SER A 2 18.61 29.13 3.07
N LYS A 3 19.73 28.40 3.24
CA LYS A 3 19.88 26.95 2.94
C LYS A 3 18.74 26.11 3.53
N LYS A 4 18.17 26.53 4.67
CA LYS A 4 17.03 25.88 5.34
C LYS A 4 15.74 25.91 4.51
N HIS A 5 15.47 27.00 3.78
CA HIS A 5 14.26 27.15 2.95
C HIS A 5 14.34 26.30 1.67
N ARG A 6 15.51 26.24 1.02
CA ARG A 6 15.74 25.39 -0.17
C ARG A 6 15.60 23.90 0.15
N ASN A 7 16.12 23.47 1.29
CA ASN A 7 16.02 22.08 1.72
C ASN A 7 14.55 21.67 1.99
N ASN A 8 13.75 22.56 2.59
CA ASN A 8 12.35 22.29 2.89
C ASN A 8 11.48 22.15 1.62
N GLU A 9 11.75 22.95 0.58
CA GLU A 9 11.07 22.82 -0.71
C GLU A 9 11.44 21.53 -1.45
N THR A 10 12.69 21.09 -1.34
CA THR A 10 13.17 19.85 -1.96
C THR A 10 12.51 18.63 -1.31
N ILE A 11 12.36 18.64 0.02
CA ILE A 11 11.63 17.60 0.78
C ILE A 11 10.14 17.59 0.38
N LYS A 12 9.51 18.77 0.22
CA LYS A 12 8.11 18.89 -0.19
C LYS A 12 7.88 18.33 -1.60
N LEU A 13 8.76 18.63 -2.54
CA LEU A 13 8.73 18.09 -3.90
C LEU A 13 8.92 16.56 -3.92
N LEU A 14 9.84 16.04 -3.10
CA LEU A 14 10.07 14.59 -2.99
C LEU A 14 8.83 13.86 -2.47
N ARG A 15 8.19 14.38 -1.40
CA ARG A 15 6.94 13.83 -0.87
C ARG A 15 5.82 13.84 -1.91
N LYS A 16 5.68 14.94 -2.67
CA LYS A 16 4.69 15.05 -3.75
C LYS A 16 4.92 14.00 -4.84
N LYS A 17 6.16 13.79 -5.28
CA LYS A 17 6.51 12.75 -6.25
C LYS A 17 6.16 11.35 -5.75
N ILE A 18 6.42 11.05 -4.47
CA ILE A 18 6.09 9.75 -3.85
C ILE A 18 4.57 9.55 -3.82
N LEU A 19 3.81 10.57 -3.39
CA LEU A 19 2.35 10.50 -3.36
C LEU A 19 1.74 10.26 -4.75
N ILE A 20 2.26 10.94 -5.79
CA ILE A 20 1.82 10.73 -7.17
C ILE A 20 2.06 9.28 -7.60
N LYS A 21 3.23 8.71 -7.29
CA LYS A 21 3.52 7.29 -7.60
C LYS A 21 2.55 6.35 -6.91
N ILE A 22 2.26 6.58 -5.63
CA ILE A 22 1.29 5.77 -4.87
C ILE A 22 -0.11 5.89 -5.49
N ALA A 23 -0.53 7.08 -5.88
CA ALA A 23 -1.83 7.31 -6.55
C ALA A 23 -1.92 6.56 -7.89
N ILE A 24 -0.88 6.61 -8.72
CA ILE A 24 -0.81 5.87 -9.98
C ILE A 24 -0.92 4.36 -9.75
N VAL A 25 -0.19 3.83 -8.77
CA VAL A 25 -0.27 2.40 -8.41
C VAL A 25 -1.66 2.02 -7.92
N THR A 26 -2.30 2.89 -7.14
CA THR A 26 -3.66 2.68 -6.64
C THR A 26 -4.68 2.67 -7.78
N LEU A 27 -4.57 3.63 -8.72
CA LEU A 27 -5.41 3.69 -9.93
C LEU A 27 -5.22 2.45 -10.81
N ALA A 28 -3.97 1.99 -10.97
CA ALA A 28 -3.68 0.77 -11.71
C ALA A 28 -4.32 -0.47 -11.06
N LEU A 29 -4.24 -0.60 -9.73
CA LEU A 29 -4.90 -1.68 -8.98
C LEU A 29 -6.43 -1.67 -9.16
N ILE A 30 -7.05 -0.49 -9.07
CA ILE A 30 -8.49 -0.31 -9.34
C ILE A 30 -8.81 -0.80 -10.75
N GLY A 31 -8.05 -0.38 -11.76
CA GLY A 31 -8.23 -0.81 -13.14
C GLY A 31 -8.11 -2.34 -13.31
N ILE A 32 -7.15 -2.97 -12.65
CA ILE A 32 -6.96 -4.43 -12.67
C ILE A 32 -8.17 -5.15 -12.06
N VAL A 33 -8.69 -4.67 -10.92
CA VAL A 33 -9.87 -5.26 -10.28
C VAL A 33 -11.07 -5.23 -11.22
N PHE A 34 -11.33 -4.08 -11.85
CA PHE A 34 -12.39 -3.95 -12.86
C PHE A 34 -12.18 -4.87 -14.05
N LEU A 35 -10.95 -4.95 -14.58
CA LEU A 35 -10.62 -5.82 -15.70
C LEU A 35 -10.87 -7.29 -15.37
N VAL A 36 -10.44 -7.75 -14.19
CA VAL A 36 -10.65 -9.13 -13.72
C VAL A 36 -12.14 -9.43 -13.55
N ALA A 37 -12.90 -8.52 -12.94
CA ALA A 37 -14.34 -8.66 -12.80
C ALA A 37 -15.04 -8.74 -14.17
N PHE A 38 -14.62 -7.91 -15.13
CA PHE A 38 -15.17 -7.89 -16.48
C PHE A 38 -14.81 -9.15 -17.28
N ILE A 39 -13.58 -9.66 -17.19
CA ILE A 39 -13.19 -10.91 -17.85
C ILE A 39 -14.03 -12.08 -17.34
N LYS A 40 -14.29 -12.13 -16.04
CA LYS A 40 -15.00 -13.27 -15.42
C LYS A 40 -16.52 -13.20 -15.53
N HIS A 41 -17.10 -12.00 -15.43
CA HIS A 41 -18.56 -11.80 -15.37
C HIS A 41 -19.13 -11.05 -16.59
N GLY A 42 -18.29 -10.62 -17.53
CA GLY A 42 -18.70 -9.95 -18.76
C GLY A 42 -19.50 -8.67 -18.49
N LYS A 43 -20.66 -8.54 -19.13
CA LYS A 43 -21.58 -7.40 -18.95
C LYS A 43 -22.43 -7.47 -17.68
N GLN A 44 -22.38 -8.58 -16.93
CA GLN A 44 -23.19 -8.80 -15.72
C GLN A 44 -22.46 -8.38 -14.43
N VAL A 45 -21.49 -7.47 -14.53
CA VAL A 45 -20.78 -6.95 -13.36
C VAL A 45 -21.77 -6.12 -12.52
N SER A 46 -22.13 -6.63 -11.35
CA SER A 46 -22.94 -5.91 -10.38
C SER A 46 -22.07 -5.25 -9.32
N SER A 47 -22.66 -4.30 -8.59
CA SER A 47 -21.99 -3.60 -7.48
C SER A 47 -21.56 -4.57 -6.37
N VAL A 48 -22.32 -5.64 -6.12
CA VAL A 48 -21.95 -6.70 -5.16
C VAL A 48 -20.67 -7.40 -5.57
N ILE A 49 -20.57 -7.81 -6.85
CA ILE A 49 -19.40 -8.49 -7.38
C ILE A 49 -18.15 -7.61 -7.22
N LEU A 50 -18.25 -6.32 -7.60
CA LEU A 50 -17.16 -5.37 -7.41
C LEU A 50 -16.77 -5.24 -5.94
N SER A 51 -17.75 -5.13 -5.04
CA SER A 51 -17.49 -5.07 -3.61
C SER A 51 -16.68 -6.26 -3.12
N ASP A 52 -17.06 -7.48 -3.47
CA ASP A 52 -16.36 -8.69 -3.06
C ASP A 52 -14.91 -8.71 -3.57
N TYR A 53 -14.66 -8.33 -4.83
CA TYR A 53 -13.30 -8.25 -5.35
C TYR A 53 -12.44 -7.21 -4.62
N TYR A 54 -12.98 -6.01 -4.40
CA TYR A 54 -12.27 -4.96 -3.66
C TYR A 54 -12.02 -5.39 -2.20
N PHE A 55 -12.95 -6.10 -1.59
CA PHE A 55 -12.79 -6.63 -0.24
C PHE A 55 -11.65 -7.66 -0.16
N VAL A 56 -11.64 -8.63 -1.08
CA VAL A 56 -10.62 -9.67 -1.15
C VAL A 56 -9.25 -9.06 -1.41
N VAL A 57 -9.13 -8.18 -2.41
CA VAL A 57 -7.86 -7.51 -2.73
C VAL A 57 -7.39 -6.65 -1.58
N GLY A 58 -8.27 -5.88 -0.94
CA GLY A 58 -7.96 -5.10 0.25
C GLY A 58 -7.42 -5.97 1.39
N THR A 59 -8.05 -7.11 1.65
CA THR A 59 -7.65 -8.06 2.70
C THR A 59 -6.29 -8.70 2.42
N ILE A 60 -6.01 -9.08 1.17
CA ILE A 60 -4.70 -9.62 0.77
C ILE A 60 -3.60 -8.57 0.97
N ILE A 61 -3.86 -7.32 0.55
CA ILE A 61 -2.89 -6.22 0.70
C ILE A 61 -2.63 -5.91 2.18
N LEU A 62 -3.68 -5.89 3.02
CA LEU A 62 -3.54 -5.70 4.46
C LEU A 62 -2.74 -6.83 5.10
N SER A 63 -3.00 -8.08 4.71
CA SER A 63 -2.23 -9.24 5.18
C SER A 63 -0.76 -9.13 4.79
N GLY A 64 -0.48 -8.70 3.55
CA GLY A 64 0.88 -8.39 3.08
C GLY A 64 1.55 -7.30 3.92
N SER A 65 0.81 -6.26 4.34
CA SER A 65 1.34 -5.21 5.21
C SER A 65 1.79 -5.75 6.58
N VAL A 66 1.04 -6.70 7.16
CA VAL A 66 1.39 -7.35 8.42
C VAL A 66 2.66 -8.18 8.25
N LEU A 67 2.77 -8.94 7.16
CA LEU A 67 3.98 -9.71 6.84
C LEU A 67 5.21 -8.81 6.73
N MET A 68 5.11 -7.66 6.04
CA MET A 68 6.22 -6.71 5.93
C MET A 68 6.65 -6.17 7.29
N ARG A 69 5.71 -5.95 8.22
CA ARG A 69 6.00 -5.56 9.60
C ARG A 69 6.71 -6.66 10.37
N ILE A 70 6.30 -7.91 10.20
CA ILE A 70 6.96 -9.08 10.80
C ILE A 70 8.40 -9.21 10.28
N PHE A 71 8.62 -9.09 8.97
CA PHE A 71 9.96 -9.10 8.39
C PHE A 71 10.84 -7.96 8.93
N ALA A 72 10.30 -6.74 9.06
CA ALA A 72 11.03 -5.62 9.65
C ALA A 72 11.46 -5.91 11.10
N TRP A 73 10.60 -6.61 11.87
CA TRP A 73 10.92 -7.04 13.23
C TRP A 73 11.97 -8.15 13.25
N LEU A 74 11.89 -9.14 12.36
CA LEU A 74 12.88 -10.20 12.24
C LEU A 74 14.28 -9.68 11.89
N ILE A 75 14.38 -8.73 10.94
CA ILE A 75 15.65 -8.09 10.60
C ILE A 75 16.23 -7.35 11.81
N HIS A 76 15.38 -6.61 12.53
CA HIS A 76 15.80 -5.89 13.73
C HIS A 76 16.30 -6.84 14.84
N LYS A 77 15.55 -7.92 15.09
CA LYS A 77 15.92 -8.93 16.09
C LYS A 77 17.22 -9.65 15.71
N ARG A 78 17.39 -9.99 14.43
CA ARG A 78 18.62 -10.64 13.92
C ARG A 78 19.85 -9.73 14.07
N PHE A 79 19.71 -8.43 13.82
CA PHE A 79 20.78 -7.47 14.02
C PHE A 79 21.21 -7.39 15.49
N ILE A 80 20.25 -7.33 16.43
CA ILE A 80 20.55 -7.32 17.87
C ILE A 80 21.29 -8.60 18.30
N LEU A 81 20.92 -9.76 17.75
CA LEU A 81 21.49 -11.05 18.14
C LEU A 81 22.86 -11.35 17.49
N LYS A 82 23.17 -10.77 16.32
CA LYS A 82 24.42 -10.98 15.58
C LYS A 82 24.93 -9.68 14.94
N PRO A 83 25.43 -8.73 15.74
CA PRO A 83 25.82 -7.40 15.26
C PRO A 83 27.02 -7.39 14.30
N GLY A 84 27.92 -8.39 14.37
CA GLY A 84 29.16 -8.40 13.58
C GLY A 84 29.04 -8.84 12.11
N ASN A 85 27.89 -9.38 11.68
CA ASN A 85 27.77 -9.99 10.34
C ASN A 85 27.08 -9.10 9.29
N PHE A 86 26.61 -7.91 9.67
CA PHE A 86 25.84 -7.04 8.77
C PHE A 86 26.23 -5.58 8.96
N SER A 87 26.31 -4.82 7.87
CA SER A 87 26.51 -3.38 7.97
C SER A 87 25.30 -2.72 8.66
N GLU A 88 25.57 -1.86 9.63
CA GLU A 88 24.55 -1.13 10.39
C GLU A 88 23.70 -0.23 9.45
N THR A 89 24.35 0.31 8.41
CA THR A 89 23.70 1.14 7.39
C THR A 89 22.69 0.36 6.54
N ASP A 90 23.02 -0.86 6.11
CA ASP A 90 22.13 -1.64 5.24
C ASP A 90 20.92 -2.18 6.02
N THR A 91 21.14 -2.60 7.27
CA THR A 91 20.05 -3.06 8.13
C THR A 91 19.09 -1.92 8.52
N MET A 92 19.62 -0.73 8.77
CA MET A 92 18.80 0.46 9.02
C MET A 92 18.00 0.86 7.76
N ASN A 93 18.62 0.85 6.58
CA ASN A 93 17.95 1.13 5.31
C ASN A 93 16.84 0.12 5.00
N ALA A 94 17.12 -1.19 5.14
CA ALA A 94 16.13 -2.25 4.93
C ALA A 94 14.93 -2.10 5.89
N ARG A 95 15.18 -1.77 7.15
CA ARG A 95 14.12 -1.52 8.14
C ARG A 95 13.28 -0.31 7.80
N MET A 96 13.90 0.79 7.36
CA MET A 96 13.17 1.99 6.92
C MET A 96 12.31 1.70 5.70
N LEU A 97 12.85 0.97 4.73
CA LEU A 97 12.13 0.58 3.52
C LEU A 97 10.92 -0.32 3.84
N LEU A 98 11.08 -1.33 4.68
CA LEU A 98 9.98 -2.21 5.09
C LEU A 98 8.90 -1.47 5.88
N LYS A 99 9.29 -0.56 6.78
CA LYS A 99 8.32 0.30 7.49
C LYS A 99 7.56 1.22 6.52
N PHE A 100 8.25 1.75 5.51
CA PHE A 100 7.62 2.56 4.48
C PHE A 100 6.63 1.73 3.65
N LEU A 101 7.05 0.56 3.15
CA LEU A 101 6.19 -0.36 2.41
C LEU A 101 4.97 -0.79 3.22
N THR A 102 5.15 -1.10 4.50
CA THR A 102 4.04 -1.43 5.41
C THR A 102 3.00 -0.32 5.43
N LYS A 103 3.42 0.95 5.56
CA LYS A 103 2.50 2.09 5.57
C LYS A 103 1.77 2.25 4.23
N VAL A 104 2.49 2.10 3.12
CA VAL A 104 1.89 2.22 1.78
C VAL A 104 0.85 1.13 1.55
N LEU A 105 1.19 -0.13 1.84
CA LEU A 105 0.26 -1.25 1.72
C LEU A 105 -0.96 -1.07 2.62
N LEU A 106 -0.77 -0.58 3.85
CA LEU A 106 -1.88 -0.34 4.77
C LEU A 106 -2.84 0.72 4.24
N ILE A 107 -2.32 1.83 3.69
CA ILE A 107 -3.15 2.88 3.07
C ILE A 107 -3.94 2.31 1.88
N ILE A 108 -3.27 1.60 0.98
CA ILE A 108 -3.91 1.03 -0.22
C ILE A 108 -4.95 -0.03 0.17
N GLY A 109 -4.61 -0.94 1.08
CA GLY A 109 -5.51 -1.98 1.56
C GLY A 109 -6.76 -1.40 2.21
N THR A 110 -6.60 -0.40 3.09
CA THR A 110 -7.73 0.29 3.72
C THR A 110 -8.61 1.00 2.69
N ALA A 111 -8.02 1.67 1.70
CA ALA A 111 -8.78 2.31 0.62
C ALA A 111 -9.63 1.31 -0.20
N ASN A 112 -9.12 0.10 -0.43
CA ASN A 112 -9.87 -0.97 -1.11
C ASN A 112 -11.05 -1.47 -0.25
N ILE A 113 -10.87 -1.62 1.07
CA ILE A 113 -11.97 -1.98 1.98
C ILE A 113 -13.05 -0.89 1.97
N ILE A 114 -12.66 0.39 2.00
CA ILE A 114 -13.62 1.51 1.94
C ILE A 114 -14.39 1.48 0.60
N LEU A 115 -13.70 1.26 -0.52
CA LEU A 115 -14.35 1.13 -1.84
C LEU A 115 -15.35 -0.03 -1.86
N SER A 116 -14.99 -1.18 -1.30
CA SER A 116 -15.91 -2.31 -1.14
C SER A 116 -17.17 -1.90 -0.38
N LEU A 117 -17.03 -1.24 0.77
CA LEU A 117 -18.18 -0.77 1.56
C LEU A 117 -19.06 0.22 0.77
N ILE A 118 -18.45 1.10 -0.03
CA ILE A 118 -19.20 2.02 -0.91
C ILE A 118 -20.01 1.24 -1.94
N PHE A 119 -19.41 0.25 -2.62
CA PHE A 119 -20.14 -0.57 -3.60
C PHE A 119 -21.26 -1.40 -2.95
N THR A 120 -21.04 -1.93 -1.75
CA THR A 120 -22.09 -2.59 -0.98
C THR A 120 -23.23 -1.63 -0.65
N ALA A 121 -22.92 -0.42 -0.18
CA ALA A 121 -23.93 0.59 0.14
C ALA A 121 -24.73 1.00 -1.11
N VAL A 122 -24.06 1.20 -2.25
CA VAL A 122 -24.72 1.49 -3.53
C VAL A 122 -25.68 0.37 -3.93
N TYR A 123 -25.32 -0.90 -3.72
CA TYR A 123 -26.21 -2.02 -4.03
C TYR A 123 -27.48 -2.04 -3.19
N TYR A 124 -27.41 -1.66 -1.92
CA TYR A 124 -28.60 -1.63 -1.05
C TYR A 124 -29.49 -0.39 -1.26
N VAL A 125 -28.96 0.65 -1.90
CA VAL A 125 -29.67 1.92 -2.14
C VAL A 125 -30.25 1.99 -3.55
N ALA A 126 -29.63 1.33 -4.54
CA ALA A 126 -30.05 1.30 -5.95
C ALA A 126 -30.89 0.06 -6.28
#